data_AF-A0A395J5W6-F1
#
_entry.id   AF-A0A395J5W6-F1
#
_cell.length_a   1.000
_cell.length_b   1.000
_cell.length_c   1.000
_cell.angle_alpha   90.00
_cell.angle_beta   90.00
_cell.angle_gamma   90.00
#
_symmetry.space_group_name_H-M   'P 1'
#
loop_
_entity.id
_entity.type
_entity.pdbx_description
1 polymer ?
#
loop_
_entity_poly.entity_id
_entity_poly.type
_entity_poly.pdbx_seq_one_letter_code
_entity_poly.pdbx_strand_id
1 'polypeptide(L)'
;MTEVQCNGNASPLISNSLNPNDSHRSWVVQKFGGTSVGKFAVNIAEDIVRASLKDHRIAVVCSARSTGKKVEGTTSRLLEIYSVLQSVNSAKDSDSDSYKSLISKYEELVDVIRDDHISAAKSHIQDEAIVSKLADDIRAECKEILEYRLAVERWHLEIDSRSKDRLVSFGEKLSCKFVAALLQDRGVDAEYLDLSDAIHFKTPKGMNFEFYKDVAAAIKEKDRRLPG
;
A
#
# COMPACT_ATOMS: atom_id res chain seq x y z
N MET A 1 11.82 -3.27 29.53
CA MET A 1 12.05 -1.84 29.26
C MET A 1 12.51 -1.74 27.82
N THR A 2 11.71 -1.16 26.96
CA THR A 2 11.98 -1.11 25.52
C THR A 2 12.58 0.26 25.19
N GLU A 3 13.82 0.30 24.75
CA GLU A 3 14.43 1.49 24.18
C GLU A 3 14.04 1.60 22.70
N VAL A 4 13.50 2.77 22.33
CA VAL A 4 13.30 3.16 20.94
C VAL A 4 14.57 3.90 20.50
N GLN A 5 15.34 3.32 19.59
CA GLN A 5 16.40 4.03 18.87
C GLN A 5 15.99 4.20 17.40
N CYS A 6 15.59 5.41 17.04
CA CYS A 6 15.84 5.92 15.70
C CYS A 6 17.36 5.98 15.50
N ASN A 7 17.91 5.60 14.35
CA ASN A 7 19.05 6.34 13.79
C ASN A 7 19.41 5.94 12.35
N GLY A 8 19.72 6.96 11.56
CA GLY A 8 20.64 6.83 10.45
C GLY A 8 22.04 6.52 10.96
N ASN A 9 22.76 5.78 10.13
CA ASN A 9 24.16 5.38 10.23
C ASN A 9 24.57 4.40 11.35
N ALA A 10 25.09 3.27 10.86
CA ALA A 10 25.95 2.26 11.48
C ALA A 10 25.32 1.40 12.59
N SER A 11 25.30 0.09 12.32
CA SER A 11 24.79 -1.02 13.14
C SER A 11 25.27 -1.01 14.60
N PRO A 12 24.49 -1.65 15.48
CA PRO A 12 24.99 -2.91 16.03
C PRO A 12 23.99 -4.06 15.83
N LEU A 13 24.52 -5.26 15.62
CA LEU A 13 23.75 -6.50 15.64
C LEU A 13 23.12 -6.68 17.03
N ILE A 14 21.80 -6.57 17.12
CA ILE A 14 21.05 -6.94 18.34
C ILE A 14 20.74 -8.43 18.24
N SER A 15 21.63 -9.27 18.77
CA SER A 15 21.29 -10.67 19.06
C SER A 15 20.52 -10.72 20.39
N ASN A 16 19.20 -10.75 20.32
CA ASN A 16 18.41 -11.21 21.46
C ASN A 16 18.56 -12.73 21.53
N SER A 17 19.37 -13.21 22.49
CA SER A 17 19.49 -14.64 22.79
C SER A 17 18.17 -15.12 23.40
N LEU A 18 17.26 -15.54 22.53
CA LEU A 18 16.09 -16.33 22.85
C LEU A 18 16.49 -17.81 22.97
N ASN A 19 15.83 -18.50 23.89
CA ASN A 19 16.10 -19.86 24.35
C ASN A 19 16.46 -20.86 23.23
N PRO A 20 17.34 -21.86 23.48
CA PRO A 20 17.93 -22.71 22.44
C PRO A 20 16.97 -23.71 21.78
N ASN A 21 15.67 -23.63 22.06
CA ASN A 21 14.67 -24.64 21.72
C ASN A 21 13.46 -24.11 20.94
N ASP A 22 13.51 -22.88 20.45
CA ASP A 22 12.42 -22.31 19.65
C ASP A 22 12.83 -22.21 18.17
N SER A 23 12.26 -23.08 17.33
CA SER A 23 12.49 -23.13 15.89
C SER A 23 11.81 -21.97 15.14
N HIS A 24 11.88 -20.75 15.67
CA HIS A 24 11.18 -19.59 15.15
C HIS A 24 12.16 -18.51 14.68
N ARG A 25 12.33 -18.41 13.35
CA ARG A 25 12.99 -17.27 12.69
C ARG A 25 12.42 -15.94 13.21
N SER A 26 13.29 -14.94 13.42
CA SER A 26 12.87 -13.60 13.90
C SER A 26 12.16 -12.80 12.79
N TRP A 27 11.25 -11.90 13.19
CA TRP A 27 10.57 -10.99 12.24
C TRP A 27 11.44 -9.78 11.91
N VAL A 28 11.48 -9.41 10.63
CA VAL A 28 12.13 -8.20 10.12
C VAL A 28 11.14 -7.42 9.25
N VAL A 29 11.01 -6.12 9.52
CA VAL A 29 10.18 -5.20 8.72
C VAL A 29 11.07 -4.51 7.69
N GLN A 30 10.70 -4.60 6.40
CA GLN A 30 11.42 -3.98 5.30
C GLN A 30 10.54 -2.94 4.61
N LYS A 31 10.93 -1.67 4.71
CA LYS A 31 10.16 -0.55 4.14
C LYS A 31 10.76 -0.08 2.82
N PHE A 32 9.94 0.02 1.79
CA PHE A 32 10.33 0.50 0.47
C PHE A 32 9.61 1.81 0.11
N GLY A 33 10.37 2.78 -0.41
CA GLY A 33 9.83 4.04 -0.91
C GLY A 33 9.20 3.89 -2.29
N GLY A 34 8.31 4.83 -2.66
CA GLY A 34 7.55 4.76 -3.92
C GLY A 34 8.42 4.72 -5.18
N THR A 35 9.52 5.46 -5.18
CA THR A 35 10.50 5.44 -6.28
C THR A 35 11.31 4.15 -6.31
N SER A 36 11.57 3.54 -5.16
CA SER A 36 12.22 2.23 -5.08
C SER A 36 11.31 1.15 -5.66
N VAL A 37 10.04 1.12 -5.25
CA VAL A 37 9.03 0.20 -5.80
C VAL A 37 8.83 0.42 -7.30
N GLY A 38 8.92 1.66 -7.79
CA GLY A 38 8.73 1.96 -9.21
C GLY A 38 9.92 1.61 -10.11
N LYS A 39 11.15 1.61 -9.59
CA LYS A 39 12.36 1.40 -10.41
C LYS A 39 13.04 0.05 -10.19
N PHE A 40 12.94 -0.48 -8.98
CA PHE A 40 13.76 -1.60 -8.52
C PHE A 40 12.89 -2.72 -7.94
N ALA A 41 11.63 -2.86 -8.39
CA ALA A 41 10.69 -3.85 -7.88
C ALA A 41 11.26 -5.28 -7.91
N VAL A 42 11.91 -5.64 -9.03
CA VAL A 42 12.53 -6.95 -9.21
C VAL A 42 13.68 -7.18 -8.22
N ASN A 43 14.59 -6.21 -8.09
CA ASN A 43 15.69 -6.30 -7.11
C ASN A 43 15.17 -6.36 -5.67
N ILE A 44 14.11 -5.62 -5.35
CA ILE A 44 13.45 -5.70 -4.04
C ILE A 44 12.95 -7.12 -3.79
N ALA A 45 12.27 -7.72 -4.76
CA ALA A 45 11.71 -9.06 -4.62
C ALA A 45 12.81 -10.13 -4.48
N GLU A 46 13.81 -10.13 -5.37
CA GLU A 46 14.82 -11.19 -5.44
C GLU A 46 15.99 -11.00 -4.48
N ASP A 47 16.61 -9.83 -4.54
CA ASP A 47 17.90 -9.59 -3.90
C ASP A 47 17.75 -9.18 -2.43
N ILE A 48 16.57 -8.64 -2.06
CA ILE A 48 16.30 -8.14 -0.70
C ILE A 48 15.34 -9.07 0.04
N VAL A 49 14.08 -9.14 -0.39
CA VAL A 49 13.03 -9.85 0.35
C VAL A 49 13.29 -11.36 0.32
N ARG A 50 13.41 -11.97 -0.85
CA ARG A 50 13.62 -13.42 -0.99
C ARG A 50 14.92 -13.89 -0.35
N ALA A 51 16.00 -13.12 -0.48
CA ALA A 51 17.27 -13.42 0.17
C ALA A 51 17.14 -13.45 1.70
N SER A 52 16.36 -12.52 2.28
CA SER A 52 16.18 -12.39 3.74
C SER A 52 15.32 -13.49 4.36
N LEU A 53 14.49 -14.19 3.56
CA LEU A 53 13.63 -15.27 4.05
C LEU A 53 14.39 -16.51 4.54
N LYS A 54 15.69 -16.63 4.24
CA LYS A 54 16.55 -17.73 4.72
C LYS A 54 16.65 -17.75 6.24
N ASP A 55 16.79 -16.57 6.84
CA ASP A 55 17.09 -16.39 8.25
C ASP A 55 15.92 -15.76 9.02
N HIS A 56 15.00 -15.11 8.32
CA HIS A 56 13.97 -14.27 8.91
C HIS A 56 12.58 -14.50 8.34
N ARG A 57 11.60 -13.98 9.06
CA ARG A 57 10.22 -13.80 8.62
C ARG A 57 10.06 -12.34 8.22
N ILE A 58 9.53 -12.06 7.04
CA ILE A 58 9.58 -10.71 6.48
C ILE A 58 8.19 -10.09 6.43
N ALA A 59 8.06 -8.87 6.94
CA ALA A 59 6.92 -7.99 6.70
C ALA A 59 7.37 -6.84 5.78
N VAL A 60 6.69 -6.67 4.65
CA VAL A 60 7.03 -5.63 3.66
C VAL A 60 6.05 -4.46 3.79
N VAL A 61 6.58 -3.24 3.82
CA VAL A 61 5.80 -2.00 3.87
C VAL A 61 6.14 -1.15 2.64
N CYS A 62 5.15 -0.85 1.80
CA CYS A 62 5.34 -0.08 0.58
C CYS A 62 4.69 1.29 0.67
N SER A 63 5.41 2.34 0.30
CA SER A 63 4.79 3.61 -0.12
C SER A 63 4.22 3.45 -1.54
N ALA A 64 3.30 4.34 -1.94
CA ALA A 64 2.71 4.33 -3.27
C ALA A 64 3.75 4.48 -4.41
N ARG A 65 3.61 3.69 -5.48
CA ARG A 65 4.57 3.60 -6.61
C ARG A 65 4.72 4.93 -7.36
N SER A 66 5.95 5.24 -7.77
CA SER A 66 6.28 6.34 -8.69
C SER A 66 7.34 5.91 -9.73
N THR A 67 7.07 6.12 -11.01
CA THR A 67 7.88 5.62 -12.16
C THR A 67 9.06 6.52 -12.55
N GLY A 68 9.59 7.34 -11.65
CA GLY A 68 10.75 8.19 -11.97
C GLY A 68 10.85 9.42 -11.11
N LYS A 69 9.92 10.35 -11.35
CA LYS A 69 9.78 11.60 -10.59
C LYS A 69 8.62 11.47 -9.61
N LYS A 70 8.79 11.98 -8.39
CA LYS A 70 7.74 11.96 -7.36
C LYS A 70 6.48 12.72 -7.79
N VAL A 71 6.64 13.79 -8.57
CA VAL A 71 5.52 14.62 -9.07
C VAL A 71 4.61 13.85 -10.02
N GLU A 72 5.14 12.85 -10.72
CA GLU A 72 4.39 11.93 -11.60
C GLU A 72 4.07 10.62 -10.86
N GLY A 73 4.08 10.61 -9.53
CA GLY A 73 3.80 9.44 -8.70
C GLY A 73 2.30 9.24 -8.44
N THR A 74 1.95 8.03 -8.00
CA THR A 74 0.55 7.67 -7.67
C THR A 74 -0.03 8.59 -6.61
N THR A 75 0.70 8.90 -5.53
CA THR A 75 0.23 9.83 -4.48
C THR A 75 -0.09 11.21 -5.04
N SER A 76 0.74 11.73 -5.95
CA SER A 76 0.52 13.06 -6.55
C SER A 76 -0.78 13.10 -7.36
N ARG A 77 -1.07 12.04 -8.14
CA ARG A 77 -2.35 11.91 -8.86
C ARG A 77 -3.54 11.77 -7.91
N LEU A 78 -3.39 11.03 -6.81
CA LEU A 78 -4.45 10.90 -5.79
C LEU A 78 -4.74 12.24 -5.08
N LEU A 79 -3.73 13.08 -4.87
CA LEU A 79 -3.92 14.43 -4.33
C LEU A 79 -4.60 15.36 -5.34
N GLU A 80 -4.36 15.16 -6.63
CA GLU A 80 -5.09 15.86 -7.68
C GLU A 80 -6.57 15.41 -7.72
N ILE A 81 -6.82 14.11 -7.63
CA ILE A 81 -8.17 13.52 -7.48
C ILE A 81 -8.89 14.14 -6.28
N TYR A 82 -8.22 14.26 -5.13
CA TYR A 82 -8.78 14.93 -3.95
C TYR A 82 -9.16 16.39 -4.23
N SER A 83 -8.31 17.14 -4.92
CA SER A 83 -8.56 18.54 -5.26
C SER A 83 -9.73 18.71 -6.26
N VAL A 84 -9.83 17.79 -7.23
CA VAL A 84 -10.96 17.74 -8.17
C VAL A 84 -12.25 17.38 -7.42
N LEU A 85 -12.20 16.41 -6.50
CA LEU A 85 -13.34 16.02 -5.66
C LEU A 85 -13.87 17.20 -4.83
N GLN A 86 -12.99 18.00 -4.23
CA GLN A 86 -13.38 19.23 -3.52
C GLN A 86 -14.07 20.24 -4.44
N SER A 87 -13.58 20.36 -5.67
CA SER A 87 -14.15 21.27 -6.67
C SER A 87 -15.54 20.82 -7.13
N VAL A 88 -15.71 19.51 -7.37
CA VAL A 88 -17.01 18.88 -7.69
C VAL A 88 -18.01 19.13 -6.56
N ASN A 89 -17.61 18.90 -5.32
CA ASN A 89 -18.49 19.06 -4.15
C ASN A 89 -18.89 20.52 -3.86
N SER A 90 -18.10 21.49 -4.35
CA SER A 90 -18.38 22.91 -4.19
C SER A 90 -19.19 23.50 -5.36
N ALA A 91 -19.39 22.73 -6.44
CA ALA A 91 -20.10 23.18 -7.62
C ALA A 91 -21.61 23.28 -7.34
N LYS A 92 -22.22 24.40 -7.74
CA LYS A 92 -23.66 24.67 -7.51
C LYS A 92 -24.57 24.18 -8.63
N ASP A 93 -24.01 23.98 -9.82
CA ASP A 93 -24.74 23.61 -11.02
C ASP A 93 -24.12 22.33 -11.63
N SER A 94 -24.78 21.21 -11.36
CA SER A 94 -24.39 19.87 -11.82
C SER A 94 -24.58 19.66 -13.32
N ASP A 95 -25.32 20.53 -14.01
CA ASP A 95 -25.59 20.38 -15.45
C ASP A 95 -24.63 21.20 -16.32
N SER A 96 -23.85 22.08 -15.69
CA SER A 96 -22.85 22.92 -16.35
C SER A 96 -21.74 22.11 -17.04
N ASP A 97 -21.22 22.64 -18.15
CA ASP A 97 -20.08 22.04 -18.86
C ASP A 97 -18.82 21.98 -17.96
N SER A 98 -18.68 22.94 -17.05
CA SER A 98 -17.60 22.95 -16.06
C SER A 98 -17.71 21.77 -15.09
N TYR A 99 -18.92 21.41 -14.64
CA TYR A 99 -19.12 20.25 -13.76
C TYR A 99 -18.76 18.95 -14.49
N LYS A 100 -19.28 18.77 -15.71
CA LYS A 100 -18.98 17.61 -16.55
C LYS A 100 -17.47 17.46 -16.80
N SER A 101 -16.77 18.56 -17.07
CA SER A 101 -15.31 18.56 -17.24
C SER A 101 -14.56 18.12 -15.98
N LEU A 102 -15.02 18.51 -14.78
CA LEU A 102 -14.42 18.05 -13.52
C LEU A 102 -14.64 16.54 -13.31
N ILE A 103 -15.82 16.02 -13.65
CA ILE A 103 -16.09 14.58 -13.58
C ILE A 103 -15.19 13.81 -14.55
N SER A 104 -15.10 14.24 -15.81
CA SER A 104 -14.20 13.60 -16.78
C SER A 104 -12.75 13.64 -16.32
N LYS A 105 -12.28 14.77 -15.76
CA LYS A 105 -10.93 14.88 -15.21
C LYS A 105 -10.70 13.91 -14.04
N TYR A 106 -11.69 13.75 -13.16
CA TYR A 106 -11.62 12.78 -12.05
C TYR A 106 -11.44 11.36 -12.58
N GLU A 107 -12.26 10.96 -13.56
CA GLU A 107 -12.24 9.63 -14.16
C GLU A 107 -10.92 9.37 -14.91
N GLU A 108 -10.45 10.33 -15.70
CA GLU A 108 -9.16 10.26 -16.41
C GLU A 108 -7.99 10.05 -15.44
N LEU A 109 -7.96 10.73 -14.30
CA LEU A 109 -6.90 10.55 -13.30
C LEU A 109 -6.91 9.15 -12.69
N VAL A 110 -8.10 8.58 -12.44
CA VAL A 110 -8.23 7.20 -11.95
C VAL A 110 -7.76 6.21 -13.00
N ASP A 111 -8.11 6.43 -14.26
CA ASP A 111 -7.69 5.59 -15.39
C ASP A 111 -6.19 5.60 -15.59
N VAL A 112 -5.53 6.77 -15.49
CA VAL A 112 -4.07 6.86 -15.56
C VAL A 112 -3.40 6.08 -14.43
N ILE A 113 -3.95 6.12 -13.21
CA ILE A 113 -3.44 5.28 -12.10
C ILE A 113 -3.63 3.80 -12.43
N ARG A 114 -4.84 3.39 -12.82
CA ARG A 114 -5.14 1.99 -13.17
C ARG A 114 -4.17 1.45 -14.21
N ASP A 115 -4.00 2.19 -15.31
CA ASP A 115 -3.25 1.72 -16.47
C ASP A 115 -1.75 1.69 -16.19
N ASP A 116 -1.20 2.64 -15.42
CA ASP A 116 0.19 2.61 -14.94
C ASP A 116 0.45 1.38 -14.05
N HIS A 117 -0.48 1.04 -13.16
CA HIS A 117 -0.38 -0.15 -12.28
C HIS A 117 -0.50 -1.46 -13.05
N ILE A 118 -1.43 -1.58 -14.00
CA ILE A 118 -1.55 -2.77 -14.84
C ILE A 118 -0.34 -2.91 -15.77
N SER A 119 0.17 -1.82 -16.33
CA SER A 119 1.37 -1.84 -17.16
C SER A 119 2.59 -2.31 -16.37
N ALA A 120 2.77 -1.83 -15.14
CA ALA A 120 3.85 -2.29 -14.26
C ALA A 120 3.74 -3.79 -13.94
N ALA A 121 2.53 -4.30 -13.68
CA ALA A 121 2.30 -5.73 -13.47
C ALA A 121 2.77 -6.54 -14.68
N LYS A 122 2.28 -6.20 -15.88
CA LYS A 122 2.66 -6.85 -17.15
C LYS A 122 4.15 -6.76 -17.48
N SER A 123 4.84 -5.73 -17.01
CA SER A 123 6.26 -5.53 -17.32
C SER A 123 7.20 -6.35 -16.44
N HIS A 124 6.74 -6.78 -15.25
CA HIS A 124 7.64 -7.33 -14.22
C HIS A 124 7.28 -8.75 -13.76
N ILE A 125 6.02 -9.15 -13.93
CA ILE A 125 5.49 -10.46 -13.54
C ILE A 125 5.41 -11.33 -14.80
N GLN A 126 5.88 -12.58 -14.73
CA GLN A 126 5.94 -13.49 -15.86
C GLN A 126 4.71 -14.41 -15.93
N ASP A 127 4.17 -14.82 -14.78
CA ASP A 127 2.97 -15.65 -14.72
C ASP A 127 1.72 -14.85 -15.10
N GLU A 128 1.14 -15.17 -16.25
CA GLU A 128 -0.06 -14.53 -16.79
C GLU A 128 -1.29 -14.67 -15.89
N ALA A 129 -1.41 -15.76 -15.11
CA ALA A 129 -2.50 -15.92 -14.17
C ALA A 129 -2.37 -14.96 -12.98
N ILE A 130 -1.14 -14.75 -12.50
CA ILE A 130 -0.84 -13.75 -11.46
C ILE A 130 -1.11 -12.34 -12.00
N VAL A 131 -0.66 -12.03 -13.22
CA VAL A 131 -0.93 -10.74 -13.88
C VAL A 131 -2.44 -10.50 -14.01
N SER A 132 -3.19 -11.50 -14.47
CA SER A 132 -4.64 -11.40 -14.64
C SER A 132 -5.33 -11.09 -13.30
N LYS A 133 -5.02 -11.87 -12.25
CA LYS A 133 -5.59 -11.68 -10.92
C LYS A 133 -5.26 -10.29 -10.35
N LEU A 134 -3.99 -9.87 -10.46
CA LEU A 134 -3.58 -8.55 -9.97
C LEU A 134 -4.26 -7.43 -10.76
N ALA A 135 -4.44 -7.58 -12.07
CA ALA A 135 -5.13 -6.58 -12.88
C ALA A 135 -6.61 -6.43 -12.46
N ASP A 136 -7.29 -7.53 -12.13
CA ASP A 136 -8.65 -7.50 -11.61
C ASP A 136 -8.71 -6.83 -10.23
N ASP A 137 -7.77 -7.14 -9.34
CA ASP A 137 -7.61 -6.46 -8.06
C ASP A 137 -7.40 -4.95 -8.24
N ILE A 138 -6.51 -4.52 -9.13
CA ILE A 138 -6.26 -3.10 -9.42
C ILE A 138 -7.53 -2.42 -9.93
N ARG A 139 -8.26 -3.05 -10.86
CA ARG A 139 -9.53 -2.51 -11.37
C ARG A 139 -10.56 -2.34 -10.26
N ALA A 140 -10.65 -3.31 -9.35
CA ALA A 140 -11.56 -3.24 -8.20
C ALA A 140 -11.21 -2.05 -7.29
N GLU A 141 -9.93 -1.87 -6.93
CA GLU A 141 -9.52 -0.72 -6.10
C GLU A 141 -9.76 0.63 -6.81
N CYS A 142 -9.53 0.72 -8.13
CA CYS A 142 -9.84 1.92 -8.90
C CYS A 142 -11.35 2.18 -8.97
N LYS A 143 -12.17 1.14 -9.04
CA LYS A 143 -13.64 1.24 -8.97
C LYS A 143 -14.10 1.80 -7.64
N GLU A 144 -13.48 1.41 -6.52
CA GLU A 144 -13.76 1.99 -5.20
C GLU A 144 -13.49 3.50 -5.15
N ILE A 145 -12.47 4.01 -5.85
CA ILE A 145 -12.21 5.46 -5.96
C ILE A 145 -13.33 6.15 -6.73
N LEU A 146 -13.85 5.54 -7.80
CA LEU A 146 -14.98 6.08 -8.58
C LEU A 146 -16.27 6.07 -7.75
N GLU A 147 -16.55 4.98 -7.05
CA GLU A 147 -17.72 4.84 -6.18
C GLU A 147 -17.66 5.79 -4.98
N TYR A 148 -16.46 6.08 -4.47
CA TYR A 148 -16.29 7.05 -3.40
C TYR A 148 -16.76 8.45 -3.82
N ARG A 149 -16.50 8.90 -5.05
CA ARG A 149 -17.03 10.17 -5.60
C ARG A 149 -18.56 10.18 -5.57
N LEU A 150 -19.17 9.10 -6.08
CA LEU A 150 -20.63 8.96 -6.10
C LEU A 150 -21.22 8.96 -4.69
N ALA A 151 -20.54 8.35 -3.73
CA ALA A 151 -20.96 8.36 -2.33
C ALA A 151 -20.87 9.76 -1.71
N VAL A 152 -19.79 10.50 -1.96
CA VAL A 152 -19.64 11.89 -1.48
C VAL A 152 -20.77 12.77 -2.01
N GLU A 153 -21.08 12.67 -3.30
CA GLU A 153 -22.18 13.41 -3.95
C GLU A 153 -23.55 13.01 -3.39
N ARG A 154 -23.85 11.70 -3.36
CA ARG A 154 -25.14 11.17 -2.92
C ARG A 154 -25.46 11.48 -1.46
N TRP A 155 -24.44 11.40 -0.60
CA TRP A 155 -24.61 11.51 0.85
C TRP A 155 -24.14 12.86 1.41
N HIS A 156 -23.72 13.80 0.55
CA HIS A 156 -23.24 15.13 0.94
C HIS A 156 -22.15 15.05 2.01
N LEU A 157 -21.18 14.15 1.80
CA LEU A 157 -20.12 13.92 2.78
C LEU A 157 -19.14 15.11 2.81
N GLU A 158 -18.67 15.45 4.00
CA GLU A 158 -17.59 16.43 4.13
C GLU A 158 -16.28 15.89 3.55
N ILE A 159 -15.55 16.74 2.82
CA ILE A 159 -14.22 16.42 2.28
C ILE A 159 -13.17 17.08 3.14
N ASP A 160 -12.52 16.29 3.99
CA ASP A 160 -11.56 16.74 4.99
C ASP A 160 -10.22 15.98 4.88
N SER A 161 -9.38 16.09 5.91
CA SER A 161 -8.12 15.36 5.98
C SER A 161 -8.28 13.83 5.95
N ARG A 162 -9.40 13.29 6.45
CA ARG A 162 -9.65 11.84 6.42
C ARG A 162 -10.00 11.39 5.01
N SER A 163 -10.74 12.19 4.26
CA SER A 163 -11.02 11.94 2.84
C SER A 163 -9.72 11.92 2.02
N LYS A 164 -8.79 12.83 2.33
CA LYS A 164 -7.43 12.82 1.75
C LYS A 164 -6.66 11.55 2.11
N ASP A 165 -6.62 11.16 3.39
CA ASP A 165 -5.88 9.98 3.84
C ASP A 165 -6.43 8.70 3.20
N ARG A 166 -7.76 8.58 3.08
CA ARG A 166 -8.42 7.47 2.37
C ARG A 166 -8.02 7.42 0.88
N LEU A 167 -7.98 8.55 0.19
CA LEU A 167 -7.54 8.57 -1.21
C LEU A 167 -6.08 8.14 -1.33
N VAL A 168 -5.19 8.64 -0.46
CA VAL A 168 -3.76 8.30 -0.49
C VAL A 168 -3.52 6.81 -0.19
N SER A 169 -4.31 6.19 0.70
CA SER A 169 -4.13 4.78 1.07
C SER A 169 -4.34 3.81 -0.11
N PHE A 170 -5.16 4.17 -1.11
CA PHE A 170 -5.28 3.36 -2.34
C PHE A 170 -3.94 3.18 -3.04
N GLY A 171 -3.11 4.23 -3.10
CA GLY A 171 -1.80 4.15 -3.74
C GLY A 171 -0.86 3.16 -3.04
N GLU A 172 -0.90 3.12 -1.71
CA GLU A 172 -0.10 2.20 -0.89
C GLU A 172 -0.61 0.77 -1.03
N LYS A 173 -1.92 0.57 -1.00
CA LYS A 173 -2.60 -0.71 -1.22
C LYS A 173 -2.26 -1.31 -2.58
N LEU A 174 -2.40 -0.54 -3.66
CA LEU A 174 -2.03 -0.95 -5.02
C LEU A 174 -0.56 -1.37 -5.12
N SER A 175 0.33 -0.64 -4.44
CA SER A 175 1.77 -0.93 -4.46
C SER A 175 2.12 -2.18 -3.66
N CYS A 176 1.47 -2.41 -2.52
CA CYS A 176 1.65 -3.62 -1.73
C CYS A 176 1.12 -4.85 -2.48
N LYS A 177 -0.05 -4.76 -3.12
CA LYS A 177 -0.60 -5.83 -3.97
C LYS A 177 0.35 -6.17 -5.13
N PHE A 178 0.91 -5.17 -5.80
CA PHE A 178 1.90 -5.37 -6.86
C PHE A 178 3.16 -6.10 -6.35
N VAL A 179 3.73 -5.67 -5.21
CA VAL A 179 4.91 -6.32 -4.63
C VAL A 179 4.60 -7.75 -4.16
N ALA A 180 3.45 -7.99 -3.56
CA ALA A 180 3.02 -9.33 -3.15
C ALA A 180 2.88 -10.28 -4.36
N ALA A 181 2.24 -9.83 -5.43
CA ALA A 181 2.12 -10.59 -6.67
C ALA A 181 3.48 -10.87 -7.32
N LEU A 182 4.38 -9.89 -7.33
CA LEU A 182 5.75 -10.09 -7.83
C LEU A 182 6.55 -11.08 -6.98
N LEU A 183 6.34 -11.11 -5.66
CA LEU A 183 6.94 -12.12 -4.79
C LEU A 183 6.40 -13.52 -5.08
N GLN A 184 5.08 -13.65 -5.27
CA GLN A 184 4.43 -14.91 -5.66
C GLN A 184 4.98 -15.47 -6.97
N ASP A 185 5.17 -14.60 -7.98
CA ASP A 185 5.82 -14.94 -9.26
C ASP A 185 7.24 -15.49 -9.08
N ARG A 186 7.96 -15.08 -8.03
CA ARG A 186 9.29 -15.60 -7.67
C ARG A 186 9.27 -16.77 -6.69
N GLY A 187 8.11 -17.38 -6.49
CA GLY A 187 7.91 -18.54 -5.64
C GLY A 187 8.00 -18.22 -4.14
N VAL A 188 7.74 -16.96 -3.76
CA VAL A 188 7.61 -16.56 -2.36
C VAL A 188 6.13 -16.54 -1.99
N ASP A 189 5.76 -17.27 -0.94
CA ASP A 189 4.43 -17.14 -0.35
C ASP A 189 4.28 -15.77 0.30
N ALA A 190 3.45 -14.92 -0.31
CA ALA A 190 3.26 -13.53 0.07
C ALA A 190 1.79 -13.17 -0.09
N GLU A 191 1.24 -12.41 0.86
CA GLU A 191 -0.12 -11.91 0.82
C GLU A 191 -0.14 -10.42 1.20
N TYR A 192 -1.04 -9.66 0.58
CA TYR A 192 -1.34 -8.32 1.05
C TYR A 192 -2.09 -8.38 2.40
N LEU A 193 -1.67 -7.55 3.35
CA LEU A 193 -2.35 -7.34 4.63
C LEU A 193 -2.83 -5.89 4.71
N ASP A 194 -4.14 -5.69 4.78
CA ASP A 194 -4.69 -4.41 5.20
C ASP A 194 -4.64 -4.33 6.73
N LEU A 195 -3.87 -3.38 7.26
CA LEU A 195 -3.77 -3.18 8.70
C LEU A 195 -5.02 -2.53 9.29
N SER A 196 -5.88 -1.90 8.47
CA SER A 196 -7.17 -1.40 8.94
C SER A 196 -8.12 -2.53 9.32
N ASP A 197 -8.01 -3.70 8.66
CA ASP A 197 -8.74 -4.92 9.01
C ASP A 197 -8.10 -5.64 10.21
N ALA A 198 -6.79 -5.53 10.39
CA ALA A 198 -6.04 -6.23 11.43
C ALA A 198 -6.01 -5.48 12.78
N ILE A 199 -6.22 -4.16 12.79
CA ILE A 199 -6.04 -3.30 13.97
C ILE A 199 -7.34 -2.55 14.26
N HIS A 200 -8.10 -3.04 15.25
CA HIS A 200 -9.36 -2.43 15.70
C HIS A 200 -9.20 -1.49 16.92
N PHE A 201 -7.99 -1.01 17.23
CA PHE A 201 -7.79 -0.16 18.40
C PHE A 201 -7.92 1.31 18.04
N LYS A 202 -8.76 2.04 18.80
CA LYS A 202 -8.79 3.51 18.78
C LYS A 202 -7.37 3.98 19.10
N THR A 203 -6.64 4.50 18.12
CA THR A 203 -5.30 5.05 18.31
C THR A 203 -5.36 6.16 19.36
N PRO A 204 -4.85 5.95 20.59
CA PRO A 204 -4.63 7.06 21.50
C PRO A 204 -3.46 7.84 20.93
N LYS A 205 -3.60 9.17 20.82
CA LYS A 205 -2.59 10.13 20.33
C LYS A 205 -1.13 9.59 20.28
N GLY A 206 -0.74 9.02 19.14
CA GLY A 206 0.65 8.70 18.80
C GLY A 206 0.98 7.23 18.54
N MET A 207 1.99 7.00 17.69
CA MET A 207 2.62 5.69 17.47
C MET A 207 3.52 5.33 18.66
N ASN A 208 2.95 4.73 19.71
CA ASN A 208 3.69 4.31 20.90
C ASN A 208 4.12 2.82 20.81
N PHE A 209 4.89 2.35 21.78
CA PHE A 209 5.39 0.97 21.82
C PHE A 209 4.24 -0.07 21.81
N GLU A 210 3.15 0.24 22.50
CA GLU A 210 1.93 -0.58 22.61
C GLU A 210 1.25 -0.73 21.26
N PHE A 211 1.18 0.32 20.45
CA PHE A 211 0.71 0.25 19.06
C PHE A 211 1.54 -0.76 18.24
N TYR A 212 2.88 -0.69 18.31
CA TYR A 212 3.73 -1.63 17.58
C TYR A 212 3.61 -3.06 18.09
N LYS A 213 3.37 -3.25 19.40
CA LYS A 213 3.10 -4.56 20.00
C LYS A 213 1.78 -5.16 19.50
N ASP A 214 0.74 -4.35 19.41
CA ASP A 214 -0.58 -4.77 18.92
C ASP A 214 -0.54 -5.10 17.42
N VAL A 215 0.17 -4.30 16.63
CA VAL A 215 0.46 -4.59 15.20
C VAL A 215 1.18 -5.94 15.08
N ALA A 216 2.22 -6.17 15.87
CA ALA A 216 2.98 -7.42 15.85
C ALA A 216 2.12 -8.63 16.25
N ALA A 217 1.21 -8.47 17.21
CA ALA A 217 0.27 -9.50 17.61
C ALA A 217 -0.75 -9.83 16.51
N ALA A 218 -1.31 -8.81 15.85
CA ALA A 218 -2.24 -8.99 14.75
C ALA A 218 -1.60 -9.69 13.54
N ILE A 219 -0.35 -9.34 13.20
CA ILE A 219 0.43 -10.02 12.16
C ILE A 219 0.65 -11.49 12.52
N LYS A 220 1.02 -11.78 13.78
CA LYS A 220 1.26 -13.16 14.26
C LYS A 220 0.00 -14.03 14.24
N GLU A 221 -1.16 -13.45 14.51
CA GLU A 221 -2.44 -14.17 14.48
C GLU A 221 -2.86 -14.52 13.04
N LYS A 222 -2.69 -13.59 12.09
CA LYS A 222 -2.98 -13.89 10.68
C LYS A 222 -2.03 -14.95 10.12
N ASP A 223 -0.76 -14.85 10.49
CA ASP A 223 0.26 -15.80 10.10
C ASP A 223 -0.01 -17.24 10.56
N ARG A 224 -0.50 -17.45 11.79
CA ARG A 224 -0.89 -18.78 12.28
C ARG A 224 -1.97 -19.47 11.46
N ARG A 225 -2.67 -18.72 10.59
CA ARG A 225 -3.73 -19.24 9.72
C ARG A 225 -3.23 -19.58 8.32
N LEU A 226 -1.98 -19.26 7.98
CA LEU A 226 -1.35 -19.67 6.73
C LEU A 226 -0.76 -21.09 6.90
N PRO A 227 -1.10 -22.07 6.04
CA PRO A 227 -0.44 -23.36 6.04
C PRO A 227 1.03 -23.19 5.64
N GLY A 228 1.94 -23.74 6.44
CA GLY A 228 3.40 -23.58 6.29
C GLY A 228 4.03 -24.39 5.16
#